data_AF-A0A939CNZ9-F1
#
_entry.id   AF-A0A939CNZ9-F1
#
_cell.length_a   1.000
_cell.length_b   1.000
_cell.length_c   1.000
_cell.angle_alpha   90.00
_cell.angle_beta   90.00
_cell.angle_gamma   90.00
#
_symmetry.space_group_name_H-M   'P 1'
#
loop_
_entity.id
_entity.type
_entity.pdbx_description
1 polymer ?
#
loop_
_entity_poly.entity_id
_entity_poly.type
_entity_poly.pdbx_seq_one_letter_code
_entity_poly.pdbx_strand_id
1 'polypeptide(L)'
;MNIRPYQESDAESVSALWDEVFPNNPSHSNPKLVISQKLAVQPELFFVAEINSVIVGTLMAGYDGHRGWLYTVAVSPQYQRQGIGSKLVQHAERVLIAMGCLKINLQVRVSNAEVVEFYRKLGYLVEERISMGKLVT
;
A
#
# COMPACT_ATOMS: atom_id res chain seq x y z
N MET A 1 9.11 14.97 -6.24
CA MET A 1 8.51 13.68 -5.85
C MET A 1 7.60 13.23 -6.98
N ASN A 2 7.84 12.04 -7.51
CA ASN A 2 7.05 11.42 -8.57
C ASN A 2 6.30 10.21 -8.01
N ILE A 3 5.05 9.99 -8.40
CA ILE A 3 4.32 8.76 -8.10
C ILE A 3 4.01 8.10 -9.43
N ARG A 4 4.46 6.85 -9.60
CA ARG A 4 4.35 6.10 -10.84
C ARG A 4 4.09 4.62 -10.56
N PRO A 5 3.60 3.86 -11.53
CA PRO A 5 3.62 2.41 -11.46
C PRO A 5 5.03 1.88 -11.18
N TYR A 6 5.08 0.80 -10.41
CA TYR A 6 6.28 0.00 -10.17
C TYR A 6 6.88 -0.51 -11.50
N GLN A 7 8.20 -0.62 -11.54
CA GLN A 7 8.98 -1.23 -12.62
C GLN A 7 9.91 -2.30 -12.03
N GLU A 8 10.27 -3.31 -12.81
CA GLU A 8 11.15 -4.41 -12.33
C GLU A 8 12.48 -3.90 -11.76
N SER A 9 13.01 -2.78 -12.29
CA SER A 9 14.22 -2.12 -11.76
C SER A 9 14.06 -1.61 -10.32
N ASP A 10 12.84 -1.45 -9.81
CA ASP A 10 12.58 -1.01 -8.44
C ASP A 10 12.66 -2.16 -7.42
N ALA A 11 12.77 -3.42 -7.86
CA ALA A 11 12.63 -4.62 -7.02
C ALA A 11 13.51 -4.58 -5.75
N GLU A 12 14.79 -4.24 -5.90
CA GLU A 12 15.74 -4.19 -4.79
C GLU A 12 15.41 -3.05 -3.82
N SER A 13 15.15 -1.84 -4.34
CA SER A 13 14.81 -0.68 -3.51
C SER A 13 13.49 -0.85 -2.75
N VAL A 14 12.49 -1.45 -3.40
CA VAL A 14 11.20 -1.77 -2.77
C VAL A 14 11.37 -2.83 -1.69
N SER A 15 12.15 -3.89 -1.96
CA SER A 15 12.42 -4.94 -0.96
C SER A 15 13.11 -4.35 0.26
N ALA A 16 14.14 -3.53 0.06
CA ALA A 16 14.86 -2.86 1.15
C ALA A 16 13.94 -1.92 1.96
N LEU A 17 13.09 -1.14 1.28
CA LEU A 17 12.09 -0.29 1.94
C LEU A 17 11.12 -1.10 2.79
N TRP A 18 10.65 -2.24 2.29
CA TRP A 18 9.71 -3.09 3.03
C TRP A 18 10.35 -3.77 4.23
N ASP A 19 11.61 -4.18 4.12
CA ASP A 19 12.36 -4.71 5.27
C ASP A 19 12.57 -3.65 6.36
N GLU A 20 12.81 -2.39 5.97
CA GLU A 20 12.93 -1.26 6.90
C GLU A 20 11.59 -0.93 7.59
N VAL A 21 10.49 -0.88 6.83
CA VAL A 21 9.18 -0.43 7.33
C VAL A 21 8.39 -1.57 8.02
N PHE A 22 8.61 -2.82 7.62
CA PHE A 22 7.89 -4.00 8.10
C PHE A 22 8.83 -5.11 8.61
N PRO A 23 9.69 -4.85 9.61
CA PRO A 23 10.75 -5.77 10.04
C PRO A 23 10.23 -7.11 10.60
N ASN A 24 8.94 -7.19 10.95
CA ASN A 24 8.30 -8.38 11.52
C ASN A 24 7.22 -8.96 10.59
N ASN A 25 7.37 -8.81 9.28
CA ASN A 25 6.42 -9.38 8.32
C ASN A 25 6.44 -10.91 8.37
N PRO A 26 5.28 -11.58 8.35
CA PRO A 26 5.23 -13.03 8.30
C PRO A 26 5.82 -13.56 6.99
N SER A 27 6.23 -14.83 6.97
CA SER A 27 6.89 -15.45 5.80
C SER A 27 6.06 -15.39 4.51
N HIS A 28 4.73 -15.47 4.61
CA HIS A 28 3.81 -15.31 3.46
C HIS A 28 3.72 -13.87 2.93
N SER A 29 4.35 -12.91 3.60
CA SER A 29 4.49 -11.52 3.17
C SER A 29 5.91 -11.21 2.66
N ASN A 30 6.67 -12.23 2.25
CA ASN A 30 7.99 -12.05 1.64
C ASN A 30 7.91 -11.09 0.43
N PRO A 31 8.72 -10.02 0.37
CA PRO A 31 8.64 -9.03 -0.70
C PRO A 31 8.69 -9.60 -2.11
N LYS A 32 9.61 -10.54 -2.38
CA LYS A 32 9.74 -11.16 -3.72
C LYS A 32 8.49 -11.93 -4.13
N LEU A 33 7.88 -12.66 -3.20
CA LEU A 33 6.65 -13.41 -3.46
C LEU A 33 5.46 -12.48 -3.67
N VAL A 34 5.28 -11.49 -2.80
CA VAL A 34 4.15 -10.55 -2.88
C VAL A 34 4.24 -9.68 -4.14
N ILE A 35 5.44 -9.22 -4.50
CA ILE A 35 5.66 -8.45 -5.73
C ILE A 35 5.33 -9.30 -6.96
N SER A 36 5.86 -10.54 -7.05
CA SER A 36 5.60 -11.39 -8.22
C SER A 36 4.11 -11.71 -8.40
N GLN A 37 3.41 -12.00 -7.31
CA GLN A 37 1.96 -12.20 -7.32
C GLN A 37 1.21 -10.94 -7.76
N LYS A 38 1.63 -9.76 -7.29
CA LYS A 38 1.01 -8.50 -7.69
C LYS A 38 1.26 -8.19 -9.17
N LEU A 39 2.45 -8.49 -9.69
CA LEU A 39 2.74 -8.28 -11.10
C LEU A 39 1.90 -9.18 -12.01
N ALA A 40 1.49 -10.36 -11.52
CA ALA A 40 0.55 -11.23 -12.22
C ALA A 40 -0.91 -10.74 -12.17
N VAL A 41 -1.27 -9.82 -11.25
CA VAL A 41 -2.65 -9.37 -11.03
C VAL A 41 -2.74 -7.86 -10.80
N GLN A 42 -3.25 -7.16 -11.82
CA GLN A 42 -3.42 -5.70 -11.83
C GLN A 42 -2.11 -4.94 -11.54
N PRO A 43 -1.00 -5.20 -12.28
CA PRO A 43 0.29 -4.56 -12.04
C PRO A 43 0.24 -3.02 -12.08
N GLU A 44 -0.70 -2.45 -12.83
CA GLU A 44 -0.96 -1.02 -12.94
C GLU A 44 -1.39 -0.36 -11.61
N LEU A 45 -1.81 -1.17 -10.63
CA LEU A 45 -2.21 -0.72 -9.29
C LEU A 45 -1.10 -0.88 -8.24
N PHE A 46 0.13 -1.16 -8.65
CA PHE A 46 1.28 -1.12 -7.75
C PHE A 46 2.09 0.16 -7.98
N PHE A 47 2.09 1.05 -6.99
CA PHE A 47 2.71 2.37 -7.10
C PHE A 47 3.94 2.51 -6.22
N VAL A 48 4.92 3.28 -6.73
CA VAL A 48 6.08 3.73 -5.99
C VAL A 48 6.10 5.26 -5.93
N ALA A 49 6.58 5.81 -4.81
CA ALA A 49 6.90 7.22 -4.66
C ALA A 49 8.42 7.39 -4.72
N GLU A 50 8.86 8.27 -5.61
CA GLU A 50 10.27 8.49 -5.92
C GLU A 50 10.68 9.94 -5.67
N ILE A 51 11.84 10.15 -5.04
CA ILE A 51 12.49 11.45 -4.84
C ILE A 51 13.96 11.31 -5.23
N ASN A 52 14.44 12.13 -6.18
CA ASN A 52 15.83 12.11 -6.65
C ASN A 52 16.33 10.70 -7.01
N SER A 53 15.53 9.94 -7.76
CA SER A 53 15.80 8.55 -8.14
C SER A 53 15.83 7.52 -7.00
N VAL A 54 15.41 7.90 -5.79
CA VAL A 54 15.28 7.00 -4.63
C VAL A 54 13.81 6.66 -4.40
N ILE A 55 13.50 5.38 -4.30
CA ILE A 55 12.18 4.91 -3.87
C ILE A 55 12.02 5.16 -2.37
N VAL A 56 11.12 6.05 -2.00
CA VAL A 56 10.88 6.47 -0.61
C VAL A 56 9.53 6.01 -0.07
N GLY A 57 8.67 5.44 -0.93
CA GLY A 57 7.38 4.93 -0.53
C GLY A 57 6.78 3.98 -1.57
N THR A 58 5.84 3.16 -1.12
CA THR A 58 5.08 2.22 -1.97
C THR A 58 3.63 2.19 -1.53
N LEU A 59 2.74 1.80 -2.45
CA LEU A 59 1.36 1.44 -2.15
C LEU A 59 0.92 0.40 -3.17
N MET A 60 0.37 -0.72 -2.68
CA MET A 60 -0.25 -1.73 -3.51
C MET A 60 -1.77 -1.63 -3.40
N ALA A 61 -2.44 -1.29 -4.49
CA ALA A 61 -3.89 -1.31 -4.58
C ALA A 61 -4.37 -2.57 -5.31
N GLY A 62 -5.65 -2.90 -5.13
CA GLY A 62 -6.35 -3.92 -5.90
C GLY A 62 -7.82 -3.58 -6.03
N TYR A 63 -8.45 -4.01 -7.11
CA TYR A 63 -9.89 -3.87 -7.32
C TYR A 63 -10.51 -5.21 -7.69
N ASP A 64 -11.49 -5.67 -6.92
CA ASP A 64 -12.15 -6.97 -7.14
C ASP A 64 -13.45 -6.85 -7.95
N GLY A 65 -13.75 -5.67 -8.50
CA GLY A 65 -15.01 -5.35 -9.18
C GLY A 65 -16.11 -4.83 -8.24
N HIS A 66 -15.94 -4.97 -6.92
CA HIS A 66 -16.88 -4.48 -5.90
C HIS A 66 -16.23 -3.51 -4.91
N ARG A 67 -15.00 -3.79 -4.48
CA ARG A 67 -14.20 -3.02 -3.54
C ARG A 67 -12.78 -2.85 -4.01
N GLY A 68 -12.28 -1.64 -3.79
CA GLY A 68 -10.86 -1.35 -3.80
C GLY A 68 -10.22 -1.79 -2.48
N TRP A 69 -8.96 -2.18 -2.52
CA TRP A 69 -8.19 -2.53 -1.34
C TRP A 69 -6.83 -1.84 -1.36
N LEU A 70 -6.38 -1.37 -0.19
CA LEU A 70 -5.03 -0.83 -0.01
C LEU A 70 -4.19 -1.77 0.85
N TYR A 71 -3.01 -2.12 0.34
CA TYR A 71 -1.99 -2.93 0.98
C TYR A 71 -0.63 -2.22 0.91
N THR A 72 0.29 -2.65 1.77
CA THR A 72 1.71 -2.24 1.78
C THR A 72 1.96 -0.75 1.58
N VAL A 73 1.14 0.10 2.23
CA VAL A 73 1.39 1.55 2.30
C VAL A 73 2.62 1.78 3.17
N ALA A 74 3.77 1.92 2.53
CA ALA A 74 5.06 2.10 3.19
C ALA A 74 5.65 3.46 2.82
N VAL A 75 6.23 4.14 3.79
CA VAL A 75 7.04 5.34 3.59
C VAL A 75 8.28 5.19 4.46
N SER A 76 9.46 5.38 3.87
CA SER A 76 10.73 5.29 4.59
C SER A 76 10.69 6.23 5.80
N PRO A 77 11.12 5.80 7.01
CA PRO A 77 11.09 6.60 8.24
C PRO A 77 11.68 8.01 8.07
N GLN A 78 12.75 8.15 7.29
CA GLN A 78 13.42 9.43 7.02
C GLN A 78 12.55 10.42 6.22
N TYR A 79 11.55 9.90 5.51
CA TYR A 79 10.66 10.64 4.62
C TYR A 79 9.22 10.74 5.15
N GLN A 80 8.95 10.21 6.36
CA GLN A 80 7.64 10.29 6.97
C GLN A 80 7.28 11.73 7.38
N ARG A 81 5.99 11.97 7.61
CA ARG A 81 5.42 13.28 7.99
C ARG A 81 5.61 14.40 6.96
N GLN A 82 6.04 14.08 5.73
CA GLN A 82 6.15 15.00 4.59
C GLN A 82 4.98 14.89 3.60
N GLY A 83 3.89 14.22 3.98
CA GLY A 83 2.68 14.04 3.16
C GLY A 83 2.80 12.98 2.05
N ILE A 84 3.88 12.19 2.00
CA ILE A 84 4.12 11.18 0.96
C ILE A 84 3.04 10.09 1.00
N GLY A 85 2.77 9.53 2.19
CA GLY A 85 1.74 8.50 2.35
C GLY A 85 0.35 8.98 1.91
N SER A 86 -0.02 10.22 2.27
CA SER A 86 -1.28 10.83 1.82
C SER A 86 -1.36 10.95 0.31
N LYS A 87 -0.27 11.37 -0.35
CA LYS A 87 -0.21 11.51 -1.82
C LYS A 87 -0.28 10.15 -2.53
N LEU A 88 0.33 9.10 -1.96
CA LEU A 88 0.21 7.72 -2.45
C LEU A 88 -1.24 7.23 -2.38
N VAL A 89 -1.89 7.36 -1.21
CA VAL A 89 -3.28 6.94 -1.02
C VAL A 89 -4.22 7.68 -1.97
N GLN A 90 -4.09 9.00 -2.06
CA GLN A 90 -4.90 9.81 -2.98
C GLN A 90 -4.66 9.48 -4.45
N HIS A 91 -3.43 9.07 -4.82
CA HIS A 91 -3.16 8.61 -6.18
C HIS A 91 -3.90 7.31 -6.46
N ALA A 92 -3.81 6.33 -5.56
CA ALA A 92 -4.51 5.06 -5.68
C ALA A 92 -6.04 5.25 -5.72
N GLU A 93 -6.59 6.11 -4.87
CA GLU A 93 -8.01 6.47 -4.87
C GLU A 93 -8.47 6.98 -6.24
N ARG A 94 -7.74 7.91 -6.85
CA ARG A 94 -8.09 8.44 -8.17
C ARG A 94 -8.09 7.35 -9.24
N VAL A 95 -7.09 6.46 -9.23
CA VAL A 95 -7.02 5.36 -10.20
C VAL A 95 -8.17 4.36 -9.98
N LEU A 96 -8.43 3.97 -8.73
CA LEU A 96 -9.55 3.08 -8.39
C LEU A 96 -10.91 3.69 -8.78
N ILE A 97 -11.13 4.98 -8.51
CA ILE A 97 -12.35 5.70 -8.91
C ILE A 97 -12.50 5.68 -10.44
N ALA A 98 -11.42 5.90 -11.19
CA ALA A 98 -11.45 5.85 -12.65
C ALA A 98 -11.80 4.44 -13.20
N MET A 99 -11.55 3.38 -12.42
CA MET A 99 -11.95 2.01 -12.73
C MET A 99 -13.41 1.68 -12.34
N GLY A 100 -14.14 2.64 -11.76
CA GLY A 100 -15.52 2.44 -11.28
C GLY A 100 -15.63 1.92 -9.85
N CYS A 101 -14.53 1.91 -9.09
CA CYS A 101 -14.56 1.52 -7.68
C CYS A 101 -15.36 2.52 -6.83
N LEU A 102 -16.41 2.03 -6.17
CA LEU A 102 -17.29 2.85 -5.34
C LEU A 102 -16.86 2.93 -3.86
N LYS A 103 -16.03 1.98 -3.39
CA LYS A 103 -15.62 1.91 -1.99
C LYS A 103 -14.28 1.21 -1.84
N ILE A 104 -13.41 1.78 -1.01
CA ILE A 104 -12.07 1.27 -0.72
C ILE A 104 -12.01 0.79 0.73
N ASN A 105 -11.40 -0.37 0.95
CA ASN A 105 -11.19 -0.99 2.25
C ASN A 105 -9.69 -1.15 2.52
N LEU A 106 -9.35 -1.16 3.80
CA LEU A 106 -8.00 -1.42 4.30
C LEU A 106 -8.08 -1.99 5.70
N GLN A 107 -6.98 -2.58 6.16
CA GLN A 107 -6.87 -3.12 7.51
C GLN A 107 -5.65 -2.53 8.22
N VAL A 108 -5.84 -2.16 9.47
CA VAL A 108 -4.79 -1.65 10.35
C VAL A 108 -4.82 -2.47 11.62
N ARG A 109 -3.63 -2.76 12.19
CA ARG A 109 -3.54 -3.38 13.51
C ARG A 109 -4.12 -2.43 14.55
N VAL A 110 -5.00 -2.91 15.42
CA VAL A 110 -5.67 -2.09 16.46
C VAL A 110 -4.68 -1.34 17.34
N SER A 111 -3.49 -1.91 17.59
CA SER A 111 -2.42 -1.29 18.37
C SER A 111 -1.75 -0.09 17.69
N ASN A 112 -1.97 0.13 16.39
CA ASN A 112 -1.31 1.19 15.63
C ASN A 112 -2.22 2.43 15.50
N ALA A 113 -2.39 3.14 16.61
CA ALA A 113 -3.25 4.32 16.69
C ALA A 113 -2.82 5.45 15.74
N GLU A 114 -1.52 5.61 15.48
CA GLU A 114 -1.02 6.62 14.54
C GLU A 114 -1.50 6.34 13.10
N VAL A 115 -1.44 5.09 12.65
CA VAL A 115 -1.91 4.73 11.31
C VAL A 115 -3.44 4.84 11.19
N VAL A 116 -4.18 4.52 12.25
CA VAL A 116 -5.63 4.75 12.29
C VAL A 116 -5.94 6.25 12.11
N GLU A 117 -5.24 7.11 12.84
CA GLU A 117 -5.45 8.56 12.75
C GLU A 117 -5.01 9.13 11.40
N PHE A 118 -3.94 8.58 10.80
CA PHE A 118 -3.53 8.90 9.44
C PHE A 118 -4.66 8.66 8.43
N TYR A 119 -5.30 7.50 8.47
CA TYR A 119 -6.40 7.18 7.56
C TYR A 119 -7.68 7.98 7.85
N ARG A 120 -7.97 8.28 9.13
CA ARG A 120 -9.08 9.18 9.49
C ARG A 120 -8.95 10.56 8.85
N LYS A 121 -7.73 11.13 8.85
CA LYS A 121 -7.46 12.42 8.18
C LYS A 121 -7.63 12.39 6.67
N LEU A 122 -7.60 11.19 6.06
CA LEU A 122 -7.89 10.97 4.65
C LEU A 122 -9.37 10.65 4.38
N GLY A 123 -10.22 10.65 5.40
CA GLY A 123 -11.67 10.41 5.26
C GLY A 123 -12.09 8.95 5.43
N TYR A 124 -11.17 8.04 5.78
CA TYR A 124 -11.53 6.66 6.10
C TYR A 124 -12.17 6.59 7.50
N LEU A 125 -13.21 5.78 7.62
CA LEU A 125 -13.94 5.57 8.86
C LEU A 125 -13.75 4.13 9.35
N VAL A 126 -13.75 3.96 10.67
CA VAL A 126 -13.79 2.63 11.28
C VAL A 126 -15.22 2.11 11.16
N GLU A 127 -15.39 0.99 10.45
CA GLU A 127 -16.67 0.30 10.34
C GLU A 127 -16.78 -0.79 11.40
N GLU A 128 -17.95 -0.92 12.03
CA GLU A 128 -18.23 -1.97 13.00
C GLU A 128 -18.43 -3.33 12.29
N ARG A 129 -17.31 -4.03 12.11
CA ARG A 129 -17.20 -5.31 11.40
C ARG A 129 -16.19 -6.22 12.07
N ILE A 130 -16.38 -7.53 11.92
CA ILE A 130 -15.41 -8.55 12.34
C ILE A 130 -14.53 -8.88 11.13
N SER A 131 -13.21 -8.63 11.24
CA SER A 131 -12.23 -9.09 10.26
C SER A 131 -11.86 -10.55 10.55
N MET A 132 -12.00 -11.42 9.57
CA MET A 132 -11.66 -12.84 9.67
C MET A 132 -10.67 -13.21 8.57
N GLY A 133 -9.66 -14.00 8.90
CA GLY A 133 -8.68 -14.52 7.95
C GLY A 133 -8.49 -16.01 8.15
N LYS A 134 -8.28 -16.73 7.05
CA LYS A 134 -7.86 -18.13 7.04
C LYS A 134 -6.66 -18.26 6.11
N LEU A 135 -5.54 -18.76 6.62
CA LEU A 135 -4.42 -19.12 5.78
C LEU A 135 -4.83 -20.34 4.93
N VAL A 136 -4.69 -20.23 3.62
CA VAL A 136 -4.91 -21.33 2.69
C VAL A 136 -3.53 -21.79 2.23
N THR A 137 -3.25 -23.07 2.43
CA THR A 137 -2.00 -23.75 2.05
C THR A 137 -2.28 -24.74 0.93
#